data_AF-A0A2H0BWV3-F1
#
_entry.id   AF-A0A2H0BWV3-F1
#
_cell.length_a   1.000
_cell.length_b   1.000
_cell.length_c   1.000
_cell.angle_alpha   90.00
_cell.angle_beta   90.00
_cell.angle_gamma   90.00
#
_symmetry.space_group_name_H-M   'P 1'
#
loop_
_entity.id
_entity.type
_entity.pdbx_description
1 polymer ?
#
loop_
_entity_poly.entity_id
_entity_poly.type
_entity_poly.pdbx_seq_one_letter_code
_entity_poly.pdbx_strand_id
1 'polypeptide(L)'
;MVSNQSGLGTDKFPDESFWTPQNKLMDIFEDNNIVFEKTYFCPHFREDNCNCMKPETRLIDDFLEKNRVDLKQSYTIGDRESDVELAKNIGCKSIAYSDKPNLNAVFSSNHWNKIADLILQGLTL
;
A
#
# COMPACT_ATOMS: atom_id res chain seq x y z
N MET A 1 2.64 1.97 5.30
CA MET A 1 3.01 1.37 4.00
C MET A 1 2.80 -0.13 4.04
N VAL A 2 2.25 -0.72 2.98
CA VAL A 2 2.08 -2.18 2.85
C VAL A 2 2.64 -2.60 1.50
N SER A 3 3.58 -3.54 1.46
CA SER A 3 4.27 -3.93 0.22
C SER A 3 4.51 -5.43 0.14
N ASN A 4 4.38 -5.99 -1.06
CA ASN A 4 4.74 -7.39 -1.34
C ASN A 4 6.21 -7.39 -1.81
N GLN A 5 7.08 -8.11 -1.10
CA GLN A 5 8.52 -8.20 -1.37
C GLN A 5 8.91 -9.67 -1.54
N SER A 6 8.35 -10.31 -2.56
CA SER A 6 8.52 -11.74 -2.78
C SER A 6 10.00 -12.14 -2.87
N GLY A 7 10.40 -13.07 -2.01
CA GLY A 7 11.77 -13.55 -1.87
C GLY A 7 12.62 -12.79 -0.86
N LEU A 8 12.10 -11.78 -0.17
CA LEU A 8 12.85 -11.05 0.86
C LEU A 8 13.38 -12.02 1.93
N GLY A 9 14.68 -11.98 2.18
CA GLY A 9 15.39 -12.86 3.12
C GLY A 9 15.93 -14.15 2.49
N THR A 10 15.70 -14.38 1.19
CA THR A 10 16.31 -15.49 0.45
C THR A 10 17.68 -15.12 -0.11
N ASP A 11 18.49 -16.11 -0.51
CA ASP A 11 19.80 -15.86 -1.15
C ASP A 11 19.72 -14.98 -2.41
N LYS A 12 18.58 -15.03 -3.13
CA LYS A 12 18.36 -14.22 -4.35
C LYS A 12 17.87 -12.80 -4.04
N PHE A 13 17.30 -12.58 -2.85
CA PHE A 13 16.88 -11.26 -2.39
C PHE A 13 17.16 -11.11 -0.89
N PRO A 14 18.45 -11.00 -0.51
CA PRO A 14 18.86 -10.91 0.89
C PRO A 14 18.31 -9.66 1.57
N ASP A 15 18.20 -9.73 2.90
CA ASP A 15 17.76 -8.62 3.75
C ASP A 15 18.49 -7.30 3.44
N GLU A 16 19.82 -7.32 3.32
CA GLU A 16 20.61 -6.11 3.07
C GLU A 16 20.25 -5.43 1.75
N SER A 17 19.93 -6.21 0.71
CA SER A 17 19.52 -5.72 -0.61
C SER A 17 18.18 -5.00 -0.58
N PHE A 18 17.35 -5.27 0.43
CA PHE A 18 16.08 -4.59 0.65
C PHE A 18 16.18 -3.46 1.68
N TRP A 19 16.71 -3.76 2.87
CA TRP A 19 16.72 -2.82 3.99
C TRP A 19 17.62 -1.60 3.73
N THR A 20 18.71 -1.75 2.97
CA THR A 20 19.58 -0.61 2.63
C THR A 20 18.82 0.46 1.83
N PRO A 21 18.22 0.16 0.65
CA PRO A 21 17.43 1.15 -0.06
C PRO A 21 16.12 1.52 0.65
N GLN A 22 15.48 0.57 1.34
CA GLN A 22 14.23 0.85 2.08
C GLN A 22 14.46 1.87 3.20
N ASN A 23 15.51 1.73 3.99
CA ASN A 23 15.84 2.69 5.05
C ASN A 23 16.20 4.04 4.44
N LYS A 24 16.99 4.06 3.37
CA LYS A 24 17.31 5.32 2.69
C LYS A 24 16.06 6.05 2.15
N LEU A 25 15.08 5.29 1.66
CA LEU A 25 13.79 5.83 1.23
C LEU A 25 13.00 6.42 2.42
N MET A 26 13.00 5.73 3.58
CA MET A 26 12.37 6.25 4.79
C MET A 26 13.04 7.53 5.27
N ASP A 27 14.37 7.62 5.25
CA ASP A 27 15.12 8.83 5.59
C ASP A 27 14.70 10.01 4.70
N ILE A 28 14.60 9.78 3.37
CA ILE A 28 14.17 10.82 2.43
C ILE A 28 12.75 11.30 2.74
N PHE A 29 11.84 10.40 3.10
CA PHE A 29 10.49 10.78 3.49
C PHE A 29 10.50 11.59 4.79
N GLU A 30 11.24 11.15 5.80
CA GLU A 30 11.34 11.83 7.09
C GLU A 30 11.97 13.22 6.98
N ASP A 31 13.04 13.37 6.19
CA ASP A 31 13.68 14.66 5.85
C ASP A 31 12.69 15.65 5.20
N ASN A 32 11.62 15.13 4.59
CA ASN A 32 10.54 15.90 3.97
C ASN A 32 9.27 15.95 4.82
N ASN A 33 9.35 15.59 6.11
CA ASN A 33 8.22 15.55 7.06
C ASN A 33 7.08 14.60 6.65
N ILE A 34 7.39 13.56 5.87
CA ILE A 34 6.46 12.50 5.50
C ILE A 34 6.73 11.29 6.40
N VAL A 35 5.79 10.99 7.30
CA VAL A 35 5.95 9.91 8.27
C VAL A 35 4.96 8.80 7.98
N PHE A 36 5.47 7.57 7.86
CA PHE A 36 4.63 6.37 7.87
C PHE A 36 4.51 5.86 9.30
N GLU A 37 3.29 5.83 9.84
CA GLU A 37 3.04 5.32 11.19
C GLU A 37 3.51 3.86 11.35
N LYS A 38 3.30 3.05 10.31
CA LYS A 38 3.74 1.65 10.22
C LYS A 38 4.10 1.25 8.80
N THR A 39 5.02 0.30 8.67
CA THR A 39 5.40 -0.35 7.41
C THR A 39 5.28 -1.86 7.54
N TYR A 40 4.65 -2.52 6.58
CA TYR A 40 4.41 -3.96 6.55
C TYR A 40 4.89 -4.55 5.22
N PHE A 41 5.63 -5.66 5.30
CA PHE A 41 6.22 -6.32 4.14
C PHE A 41 5.90 -7.81 4.18
N CYS A 42 5.31 -8.34 3.10
CA CYS A 42 5.15 -9.78 2.95
C CYS A 42 6.34 -10.34 2.13
N PRO A 43 7.18 -11.22 2.69
CA PRO A 43 8.38 -11.73 2.03
C PRO A 43 8.09 -12.93 1.11
N HIS A 44 6.90 -13.51 1.19
CA HIS A 44 6.57 -14.77 0.56
C HIS A 44 6.39 -14.66 -0.96
N PHE A 45 6.62 -15.78 -1.63
CA PHE A 45 6.19 -15.98 -3.01
C PHE A 45 4.70 -16.30 -3.08
N ARG A 46 4.12 -16.19 -4.27
CA ARG A 46 2.69 -16.46 -4.45
C ARG A 46 2.34 -17.92 -4.18
N GLU A 47 3.28 -18.82 -4.49
CA GLU A 47 3.17 -20.26 -4.33
C GLU A 47 3.18 -20.70 -2.86
N ASP A 48 3.66 -19.85 -1.95
CA ASP A 48 3.67 -20.13 -0.51
C ASP A 48 2.27 -20.08 0.11
N ASN A 49 1.27 -19.57 -0.62
CA ASN A 49 -0.14 -19.44 -0.18
C ASN A 49 -0.29 -18.79 1.20
N CYS A 50 0.56 -17.81 1.50
CA CYS A 50 0.49 -17.08 2.75
C CYS A 50 -0.72 -16.13 2.78
N ASN A 51 -1.19 -15.81 3.99
CA ASN A 51 -2.27 -14.84 4.17
C ASN A 51 -1.78 -13.38 4.25
N CYS A 52 -0.48 -13.13 4.06
CA CYS A 52 0.08 -11.77 4.17
C CYS A 52 0.20 -11.02 2.85
N MET A 53 0.26 -11.73 1.73
CA MET A 53 0.53 -11.13 0.43
C MET A 53 -0.74 -10.46 -0.06
N LYS A 54 -0.68 -9.16 -0.38
CA LYS A 54 -1.82 -8.47 -0.99
C LYS A 54 -2.30 -9.27 -2.21
N PRO A 55 -3.61 -9.53 -2.35
CA PRO A 55 -4.73 -8.78 -1.74
C PRO A 55 -5.19 -9.23 -0.35
N GLU A 56 -4.51 -10.20 0.28
CA GLU A 56 -4.83 -10.64 1.64
C GLU A 56 -4.58 -9.53 2.68
N THR A 57 -5.34 -9.56 3.78
CA THR A 57 -5.40 -8.45 4.74
C THR A 57 -4.51 -8.64 5.97
N ARG A 58 -3.97 -9.85 6.20
CA ARG A 58 -3.37 -10.25 7.48
C ARG A 58 -2.33 -9.29 8.03
N LEU A 59 -1.53 -8.66 7.17
CA LEU A 59 -0.48 -7.72 7.58
C LEU A 59 -1.02 -6.51 8.36
N ILE A 60 -2.26 -6.11 8.10
CA ILE A 60 -2.83 -4.87 8.64
C ILE A 60 -4.03 -5.09 9.54
N ASP A 61 -4.55 -6.32 9.68
CA ASP A 61 -5.70 -6.62 10.54
C ASP A 61 -5.51 -6.06 11.96
N ASP A 62 -4.38 -6.38 12.60
CA ASP A 62 -4.04 -5.89 13.95
C ASP A 62 -3.98 -4.36 14.03
N PHE A 63 -3.50 -3.70 12.95
CA PHE A 63 -3.40 -2.25 12.89
C PHE A 63 -4.78 -1.61 12.79
N LEU A 64 -5.63 -2.15 11.92
CA LEU A 64 -6.99 -1.65 11.70
C LEU A 64 -7.84 -1.83 12.96
N GLU A 65 -7.73 -2.98 13.63
CA GLU A 65 -8.45 -3.27 14.87
C GLU A 65 -8.03 -2.34 16.01
N LYS A 66 -6.71 -2.19 16.23
CA LYS A 66 -6.18 -1.38 17.34
C LYS A 66 -6.45 0.12 17.18
N ASN A 67 -6.38 0.63 15.95
CA ASN A 67 -6.46 2.07 15.70
C ASN A 67 -7.87 2.58 15.35
N ARG A 68 -8.87 1.69 15.25
CA ARG A 68 -10.27 2.07 14.95
C ARG A 68 -10.39 2.98 13.73
N VAL A 69 -9.70 2.60 12.65
CA VAL A 69 -9.63 3.36 11.40
C VAL A 69 -11.02 3.47 10.75
N ASP A 70 -11.43 4.67 10.33
CA ASP A 70 -12.64 4.85 9.52
C ASP A 70 -12.37 4.43 8.06
N LEU A 71 -12.64 3.17 7.77
CA LEU A 71 -12.43 2.57 6.46
C LEU A 71 -13.28 3.22 5.36
N LYS A 72 -14.41 3.84 5.69
CA LYS A 72 -15.26 4.55 4.69
C LYS A 72 -14.60 5.84 4.19
N GLN A 73 -13.71 6.42 4.98
CA GLN A 73 -12.90 7.59 4.63
C GLN A 73 -11.45 7.24 4.29
N SER A 74 -11.13 5.95 4.23
CA SER A 74 -9.78 5.46 3.94
C SER A 74 -9.62 5.05 2.47
N TYR A 75 -8.36 5.07 2.03
CA TYR A 75 -7.96 4.71 0.68
C TYR A 75 -6.77 3.75 0.71
N THR A 76 -6.75 2.75 -0.16
CA THR A 76 -5.48 2.20 -0.67
C THR A 76 -5.04 3.01 -1.88
N ILE A 77 -3.72 3.12 -2.08
CA ILE A 77 -3.13 3.75 -3.26
C ILE A 77 -2.01 2.83 -3.75
N GLY A 78 -2.08 2.37 -4.99
CA GLY A 78 -1.08 1.45 -5.56
C GLY A 78 -1.26 1.20 -7.05
N ASP A 79 -0.21 0.70 -7.70
CA ASP A 79 -0.11 0.52 -9.15
C ASP A 79 -0.55 -0.88 -9.61
N ARG A 80 -0.89 -1.79 -8.70
CA ARG A 80 -1.26 -3.17 -9.00
C ARG A 80 -2.71 -3.47 -8.64
N GLU A 81 -3.30 -4.44 -9.34
CA GLU A 81 -4.66 -4.91 -9.04
C GLU A 81 -4.78 -5.42 -7.60
N SER A 82 -3.71 -6.01 -7.05
CA SER A 82 -3.68 -6.46 -5.65
C SER A 82 -3.90 -5.35 -4.63
N ASP A 83 -3.55 -4.09 -4.96
CA ASP A 83 -3.78 -2.94 -4.09
C ASP A 83 -5.24 -2.48 -4.11
N VAL A 84 -5.85 -2.57 -5.30
CA VAL A 84 -7.27 -2.29 -5.53
C VAL A 84 -8.14 -3.35 -4.85
N GLU A 85 -7.77 -4.62 -4.98
CA GLU A 85 -8.47 -5.74 -4.36
C GLU A 85 -8.26 -5.79 -2.84
N LEU A 86 -7.08 -5.41 -2.32
CA LEU A 86 -6.89 -5.22 -0.88
C LEU A 86 -7.93 -4.24 -0.31
N ALA A 87 -8.18 -3.12 -0.99
CA ALA A 87 -9.15 -2.13 -0.55
C ALA A 87 -10.55 -2.70 -0.40
N LYS A 88 -10.96 -3.51 -1.39
CA LYS A 88 -12.22 -4.24 -1.36
C LYS A 88 -12.27 -5.20 -0.17
N ASN A 89 -11.19 -5.94 0.09
CA ASN A 89 -11.13 -6.93 1.18
C ASN A 89 -11.20 -6.28 2.56
N ILE A 90 -10.59 -5.10 2.75
CA ILE A 90 -10.69 -4.34 4.01
C ILE A 90 -11.89 -3.39 4.05
N GLY A 91 -12.70 -3.30 2.98
CA GLY A 91 -13.88 -2.44 2.94
C GLY A 91 -13.61 -0.94 2.86
N CYS A 92 -12.51 -0.53 2.23
CA CYS A 92 -12.20 0.89 1.94
C CYS A 92 -12.20 1.20 0.43
N LYS A 93 -11.96 2.46 0.08
CA LYS A 93 -11.85 2.89 -1.33
C LYS A 93 -10.44 2.58 -1.86
N SER A 94 -10.29 2.48 -3.17
CA SER A 94 -8.99 2.32 -3.83
C SER A 94 -8.73 3.43 -4.85
N ILE A 95 -7.49 3.88 -4.93
CA ILE A 95 -6.97 4.76 -5.97
C ILE A 95 -5.90 3.97 -6.74
N ALA A 96 -6.12 3.78 -8.04
CA ALA A 96 -5.14 3.11 -8.89
C ALA A 96 -4.09 4.12 -9.36
N TYR A 97 -2.82 3.86 -9.04
CA TYR A 97 -1.70 4.65 -9.54
C TYR A 97 -1.37 4.23 -10.98
N SER A 98 -2.09 4.77 -11.95
CA SER A 98 -2.00 4.37 -13.36
C SER A 98 -2.55 5.45 -14.29
N ASP A 99 -2.04 5.52 -15.52
CA ASP A 99 -2.64 6.28 -16.63
C ASP A 99 -3.91 5.62 -17.17
N LYS A 100 -4.10 4.32 -16.92
CA LYS A 100 -5.24 3.56 -17.39
C LYS A 100 -6.33 3.53 -16.33
N PRO A 101 -7.59 3.78 -16.69
CA PRO A 101 -8.70 3.61 -15.76
C PRO A 101 -8.75 2.19 -15.21
N ASN A 102 -8.95 2.07 -13.90
CA ASN A 102 -9.32 0.82 -13.24
C ASN A 102 -10.78 0.90 -12.81
N LEU A 103 -11.62 -0.01 -13.30
CA LEU A 103 -13.06 -0.01 -13.04
C LEU A 103 -13.42 -0.32 -11.57
N ASN A 104 -12.49 -0.91 -10.82
CA ASN A 104 -12.65 -1.24 -9.41
C ASN A 104 -12.08 -0.15 -8.49
N ALA A 105 -11.47 0.90 -9.04
CA ALA A 105 -10.94 2.03 -8.28
C ALA A 105 -11.87 3.26 -8.37
N VAL A 106 -11.95 4.03 -7.28
CA VAL A 106 -12.75 5.28 -7.28
C VAL A 106 -12.06 6.40 -8.06
N PHE A 107 -10.76 6.26 -8.30
CA PHE A 107 -9.96 7.18 -9.09
C PHE A 107 -8.75 6.47 -9.68
N SER A 108 -8.26 6.94 -10.83
CA SER A 108 -7.02 6.45 -11.44
C SER A 108 -6.17 7.64 -11.89
N SER A 109 -4.92 7.69 -11.43
CA SER A 109 -3.96 8.70 -11.87
C SER A 109 -2.53 8.26 -11.57
N ASN A 110 -1.59 8.55 -12.46
CA ASN A 110 -0.15 8.47 -12.20
C ASN A 110 0.47 9.81 -11.72
N HIS A 111 -0.36 10.75 -11.26
CA HIS A 111 0.08 12.06 -10.78
C HIS A 111 -0.30 12.25 -9.31
N TRP A 112 0.70 12.32 -8.42
CA TRP A 112 0.47 12.44 -6.97
C TRP A 112 -0.31 13.70 -6.56
N ASN A 113 -0.13 14.82 -7.27
CA ASN A 113 -0.87 16.04 -6.98
C ASN A 113 -2.39 15.86 -7.20
N LYS A 114 -2.80 15.16 -8.26
CA LYS A 114 -4.22 14.88 -8.51
C LYS A 114 -4.82 13.96 -7.43
N ILE A 115 -4.05 12.98 -6.98
CA ILE A 115 -4.44 12.08 -5.89
C ILE A 115 -4.58 12.86 -4.58
N ALA A 116 -3.62 13.74 -4.27
CA ALA A 116 -3.65 14.58 -3.09
C ALA A 116 -4.86 15.55 -3.13
N ASP A 117 -5.12 16.19 -4.26
CA ASP A 117 -6.27 17.07 -4.46
C ASP A 117 -7.58 16.33 -4.18
N LEU A 118 -7.75 15.12 -4.73
CA LEU A 118 -8.93 14.28 -4.48
C LEU A 118 -9.14 14.00 -2.97
N ILE A 119 -8.06 13.66 -2.25
CA ILE A 119 -8.14 13.28 -0.84
C ILE A 119 -8.40 14.51 0.04
N LEU A 120 -7.71 15.63 -0.21
CA LEU A 120 -7.75 16.82 0.64
C LEU A 120 -9.00 17.67 0.41
N GLN A 121 -9.50 17.75 -0.83
CA GLN A 121 -10.63 18.61 -1.15
C GLN A 121 -11.97 17.91 -0.88
N GLY A 122 -11.95 16.59 -0.64
CA GLY A 122 -13.16 15.76 -0.62
C GLY A 122 -13.75 15.67 -2.02
N LEU A 123 -14.37 14.54 -2.36
CA LEU A 123 -15.09 14.38 -3.63
C LEU A 123 -16.20 15.43 -3.77
N THR A 124 -15.90 16.54 -4.42
CA THR A 124 -16.88 17.30 -5.22
C THR A 124 -16.54 16.99 -6.68
N LEU A 125 -17.14 15.91 -7.19
CA LEU A 125 -17.35 15.72 -8.62
C LEU A 125 -18.60 16.48 -9.04
#